data_AF-A0A660QWW7-F1
#
_entry.id   AF-A0A660QWW7-F1
#
_cell.length_a   1.000
_cell.length_b   1.000
_cell.length_c   1.000
_cell.angle_alpha   90.00
_cell.angle_beta   90.00
_cell.angle_gamma   90.00
#
_symmetry.space_group_name_H-M   'P 1'
#
loop_
_entity.id
_entity.type
_entity.pdbx_description
1 polymer ?
#
loop_
_entity_poly.entity_id
_entity_poly.type
_entity_poly.pdbx_seq_one_letter_code
_entity_poly.pdbx_strand_id
1 'polypeptide(L)'
;MNETDKQMILSKAQQWFLDTIAENHIVNTRKLVDPGEFNINPFLATYLANFLTGNSSPESIAKALVYPRVLGSSITTSFGTNVQKFTSEVLSSFGSTTPGIDIEFTDQVDGHKKYCQLKAGPNTINKDDVESIHGHFGAIQRLSRTNNLRIPSDDLIVGVLYGEHSDLSGHYLRLENDYDHPVIVGNDFWHCLTGDDTFYHDLIAAIVQVAEKADGKRVIEDTIQALAATDRIIQLSALSQR
;
A
#
# COMPACT_ATOMS: atom_id res chain seq x y z
N MET A 1 22.18 5.08 10.01
CA MET A 1 21.76 3.84 10.70
C MET A 1 22.83 2.78 10.48
N ASN A 2 23.04 1.80 11.37
CA ASN A 2 24.02 0.73 11.13
C ASN A 2 23.42 -0.37 10.23
N GLU A 3 24.28 -1.24 9.68
CA GLU A 3 23.85 -2.28 8.74
C GLU A 3 22.90 -3.31 9.38
N THR A 4 23.12 -3.67 10.64
CA THR A 4 22.27 -4.63 11.37
C THR A 4 20.83 -4.13 11.49
N ASP A 5 20.64 -2.84 11.78
CA ASP A 5 19.31 -2.24 11.90
C ASP A 5 18.59 -2.21 10.56
N LYS A 6 19.31 -1.88 9.47
CA LYS A 6 18.75 -1.91 8.10
C LYS A 6 18.27 -3.32 7.73
N GLN A 7 19.11 -4.34 7.96
CA GLN A 7 18.76 -5.73 7.69
C GLN A 7 17.57 -6.20 8.55
N MET A 8 17.45 -5.70 9.78
CA MET A 8 16.29 -5.99 10.62
C MET A 8 15.00 -5.40 10.02
N ILE A 9 15.03 -4.17 9.53
CA ILE A 9 13.87 -3.54 8.88
C ILE A 9 13.47 -4.30 7.62
N LEU A 10 14.44 -4.66 6.76
CA LEU A 10 14.19 -5.45 5.55
C LEU A 10 13.57 -6.81 5.88
N SER A 11 14.12 -7.52 6.87
CA SER A 11 13.59 -8.82 7.32
C SER A 11 12.18 -8.70 7.89
N LYS A 12 11.91 -7.67 8.70
CA LYS A 12 10.55 -7.40 9.22
C LYS A 12 9.57 -7.06 8.11
N ALA A 13 9.98 -6.25 7.13
CA ALA A 13 9.15 -5.90 5.98
C ALA A 13 8.81 -7.14 5.14
N GLN A 14 9.79 -8.01 4.92
CA GLN A 14 9.60 -9.29 4.24
C GLN A 14 8.57 -10.18 4.97
N GLN A 15 8.75 -10.33 6.29
CA GLN A 15 7.85 -11.13 7.12
C GLN A 15 6.43 -10.55 7.15
N TRP A 16 6.31 -9.23 7.35
CA TRP A 16 5.02 -8.54 7.32
C TRP A 16 4.29 -8.74 5.99
N PHE A 17 5.01 -8.61 4.86
CA PHE A 17 4.42 -8.78 3.55
C PHE A 17 3.91 -10.21 3.34
N LEU A 18 4.68 -11.21 3.78
CA LEU A 18 4.27 -12.60 3.73
C LEU A 18 2.99 -12.83 4.54
N ASP A 19 3.04 -12.54 5.84
CA ASP A 19 2.00 -12.91 6.80
C ASP A 19 0.72 -12.09 6.64
N THR A 20 0.86 -10.83 6.22
CA THR A 20 -0.28 -9.90 6.18
C THR A 20 -0.82 -9.70 4.77
N ILE A 21 0.05 -9.61 3.76
CA ILE A 21 -0.37 -9.25 2.41
C ILE A 21 -0.54 -10.51 1.57
N ALA A 22 0.49 -11.35 1.44
CA ALA A 22 0.47 -12.51 0.57
C ALA A 22 -0.53 -13.58 1.02
N GLU A 23 -0.57 -13.92 2.32
CA GLU A 23 -1.53 -14.90 2.85
C GLU A 23 -2.98 -14.47 2.63
N ASN A 24 -3.31 -13.22 2.99
CA ASN A 24 -4.65 -12.67 2.78
C ASN A 24 -5.02 -12.60 1.30
N HIS A 25 -4.07 -12.27 0.43
CA HIS A 25 -4.28 -12.24 -1.01
C HIS A 25 -4.61 -13.63 -1.57
N ILE A 26 -3.91 -14.68 -1.11
CA ILE A 26 -4.20 -16.08 -1.47
C ILE A 26 -5.59 -16.49 -0.96
N VAL A 27 -5.91 -16.20 0.30
CA VAL A 27 -7.21 -16.53 0.90
C VAL A 27 -8.35 -15.85 0.13
N ASN A 28 -8.20 -14.57 -0.19
CA ASN A 28 -9.22 -13.83 -0.94
C ASN A 28 -9.31 -14.28 -2.39
N THR A 29 -8.20 -14.66 -3.01
CA THR A 29 -8.22 -15.27 -4.36
C THR A 29 -9.04 -16.55 -4.36
N ARG A 30 -8.84 -17.45 -3.39
CA ARG A 30 -9.59 -18.71 -3.31
C ARG A 30 -11.10 -18.55 -3.14
N LYS A 31 -11.58 -17.42 -2.59
CA LYS A 31 -13.02 -17.14 -2.48
C LYS A 31 -13.67 -16.90 -3.85
N LEU A 32 -12.88 -16.43 -4.82
CA LEU A 32 -13.35 -16.10 -6.17
C LEU A 32 -13.79 -17.32 -7.00
N VAL A 33 -13.75 -18.53 -6.45
CA VAL A 33 -14.41 -19.71 -7.03
C VAL A 33 -15.93 -19.57 -7.01
N ASP A 34 -16.49 -18.76 -6.11
CA ASP A 34 -17.92 -18.49 -6.01
C ASP A 34 -18.32 -17.31 -6.91
N PRO A 35 -19.23 -17.50 -7.89
CA PRO A 35 -19.79 -16.42 -8.69
C PRO A 35 -20.45 -15.30 -7.86
N GLY A 36 -20.89 -15.60 -6.62
CA GLY A 36 -21.46 -14.64 -5.68
C GLY A 36 -20.49 -13.55 -5.21
N GLU A 37 -19.18 -13.77 -5.32
CA GLU A 37 -18.15 -12.78 -5.01
C GLU A 37 -18.03 -11.67 -6.08
N PHE A 38 -18.82 -11.79 -7.17
CA PHE A 38 -18.82 -10.87 -8.29
C PHE A 38 -20.20 -10.27 -8.52
N ASN A 39 -20.24 -8.95 -8.74
CA ASN A 39 -21.40 -8.30 -9.34
C ASN A 39 -21.32 -8.42 -10.88
N ILE A 40 -21.63 -9.60 -11.41
CA ILE A 40 -21.43 -9.93 -12.83
C ILE A 40 -22.42 -9.16 -13.70
N ASN A 41 -21.91 -8.22 -14.49
CA ASN A 41 -22.65 -7.64 -15.61
C ASN A 41 -22.51 -8.54 -16.85
N PRO A 42 -23.60 -9.19 -17.33
CA PRO A 42 -23.53 -10.16 -18.43
C PRO A 42 -23.04 -9.56 -19.75
N PHE A 43 -23.33 -8.28 -20.02
CA PHE A 43 -22.88 -7.59 -21.22
C PHE A 43 -21.36 -7.35 -21.20
N LEU A 44 -20.85 -6.89 -20.05
CA LEU A 44 -19.44 -6.56 -19.91
C LEU A 44 -18.57 -7.80 -19.72
N ALA A 45 -19.03 -8.81 -18.98
CA ALA A 45 -18.24 -10.00 -18.72
C ALA A 45 -17.92 -10.77 -20.01
N THR A 46 -18.90 -10.92 -20.90
CA THR A 46 -18.72 -11.61 -22.20
C THR A 46 -17.89 -10.78 -23.18
N TYR A 47 -18.08 -9.45 -23.21
CA TYR A 47 -17.25 -8.54 -23.99
C TYR A 47 -15.79 -8.57 -23.53
N LEU A 48 -15.53 -8.43 -22.22
CA LEU A 48 -14.19 -8.41 -21.65
C LEU A 48 -13.48 -9.77 -21.82
N ALA A 49 -14.22 -10.88 -21.75
CA ALA A 49 -13.68 -12.20 -22.07
C ALA A 49 -13.18 -12.30 -23.51
N ASN A 50 -14.00 -11.85 -24.48
CA ASN A 50 -13.60 -11.79 -25.89
C ASN A 50 -12.44 -10.82 -26.10
N PHE A 51 -12.45 -9.66 -25.45
CA PHE A 51 -11.37 -8.69 -25.55
C PHE A 51 -10.04 -9.25 -25.03
N LEU A 52 -10.07 -10.01 -23.93
CA LEU A 52 -8.88 -10.60 -23.30
C LEU A 52 -8.34 -11.83 -24.04
N THR A 53 -9.23 -12.70 -24.54
CA THR A 53 -8.86 -14.05 -25.00
C THR A 53 -9.30 -14.40 -26.43
N GLY A 54 -10.06 -13.52 -27.08
CA GLY A 54 -10.65 -13.75 -28.40
C GLY A 54 -11.91 -14.63 -28.41
N ASN A 55 -12.41 -15.07 -27.25
CA ASN A 55 -13.66 -15.84 -27.15
C ASN A 55 -14.37 -15.60 -25.79
N SER A 56 -15.62 -16.04 -25.67
CA SER A 56 -16.42 -16.01 -24.44
C SER A 56 -16.65 -17.40 -23.84
N SER A 57 -15.69 -18.32 -23.95
CA SER A 57 -15.77 -19.60 -23.24
C SER A 57 -15.90 -19.40 -21.73
N PRO A 58 -16.42 -20.38 -20.95
CA PRO A 58 -16.53 -20.26 -19.50
C PRO A 58 -15.19 -19.88 -18.83
N GLU A 59 -14.09 -20.48 -19.29
CA GLU A 59 -12.74 -20.15 -18.81
C GLU A 59 -12.34 -18.70 -19.11
N SER A 60 -12.66 -18.22 -20.31
CA SER A 60 -12.36 -16.83 -20.70
C SER A 60 -13.16 -15.80 -19.89
N ILE A 61 -14.42 -16.11 -19.59
CA ILE A 61 -15.25 -15.29 -18.71
C ILE A 61 -14.68 -15.31 -17.28
N ALA A 62 -14.30 -16.48 -16.78
CA ALA A 62 -13.66 -16.60 -15.46
C ALA A 62 -12.35 -15.79 -15.39
N LYS A 63 -11.48 -15.85 -16.42
CA LYS A 63 -10.26 -15.03 -16.53
C LYS A 63 -10.58 -13.52 -16.46
N ALA A 64 -11.57 -13.07 -17.23
CA ALA A 64 -11.98 -11.67 -17.27
C ALA A 64 -12.57 -11.18 -15.93
N LEU A 65 -13.11 -12.06 -15.10
CA LEU A 65 -13.60 -11.73 -13.76
C LEU A 65 -12.49 -11.79 -12.71
N VAL A 66 -11.68 -12.84 -12.70
CA VAL A 66 -10.68 -13.11 -11.66
C VAL A 66 -9.49 -12.15 -11.76
N TYR A 67 -8.92 -11.94 -12.95
CA TYR A 67 -7.69 -11.12 -13.07
C TYR A 67 -7.86 -9.69 -12.54
N PRO A 68 -8.91 -8.93 -12.87
CA PRO A 68 -9.08 -7.58 -12.34
C PRO A 68 -9.21 -7.54 -10.81
N ARG A 69 -9.78 -8.59 -10.20
CA ARG A 69 -9.94 -8.67 -8.74
C ARG A 69 -8.61 -8.97 -8.05
N VAL A 70 -7.87 -9.97 -8.55
CA VAL A 70 -6.61 -10.43 -7.95
C VAL A 70 -5.48 -9.46 -8.21
N LEU A 71 -5.33 -8.96 -9.44
CA LEU A 71 -4.20 -8.11 -9.85
C LEU A 71 -4.47 -6.61 -9.66
N GLY A 72 -5.69 -6.24 -9.26
CA GLY A 72 -6.10 -4.86 -9.04
C GLY A 72 -6.58 -4.64 -7.62
N SER A 73 -7.88 -4.41 -7.46
CA SER A 73 -8.46 -3.84 -6.23
C SER A 73 -8.16 -4.63 -4.95
N SER A 74 -8.08 -5.96 -4.99
CA SER A 74 -7.95 -6.75 -3.76
C SER A 74 -6.59 -6.55 -3.10
N ILE A 75 -5.51 -6.53 -3.88
CA ILE A 75 -4.15 -6.41 -3.35
C ILE A 75 -3.86 -4.96 -2.95
N THR A 76 -4.30 -3.98 -3.75
CA THR A 76 -4.10 -2.56 -3.45
C THR A 76 -4.82 -2.12 -2.19
N THR A 77 -6.06 -2.58 -1.99
CA THR A 77 -6.81 -2.32 -0.75
C THR A 77 -6.17 -3.00 0.43
N SER A 78 -5.76 -4.26 0.30
CA SER A 78 -5.09 -4.99 1.38
C SER A 78 -3.82 -4.28 1.85
N PHE A 79 -2.97 -3.84 0.91
CA PHE A 79 -1.77 -3.09 1.23
C PHE A 79 -2.09 -1.76 1.93
N GLY A 80 -3.01 -0.97 1.38
CA GLY A 80 -3.40 0.31 1.95
C GLY A 80 -4.00 0.20 3.36
N THR A 81 -4.89 -0.76 3.59
CA THR A 81 -5.50 -0.99 4.91
C THR A 81 -4.49 -1.43 5.97
N ASN A 82 -3.45 -2.17 5.58
CA ASN A 82 -2.46 -2.72 6.51
C ASN A 82 -1.24 -1.81 6.72
N VAL A 83 -1.21 -0.60 6.17
CA VAL A 83 -0.07 0.31 6.33
C VAL A 83 0.20 0.68 7.80
N GLN A 84 -0.85 0.81 8.63
CA GLN A 84 -0.68 1.06 10.05
C GLN A 84 0.03 -0.11 10.74
N LYS A 85 -0.30 -1.34 10.34
CA LYS A 85 0.35 -2.56 10.84
C LYS A 85 1.81 -2.63 10.38
N PHE A 86 2.10 -2.18 9.15
CA PHE A 86 3.48 -2.02 8.68
C PHE A 86 4.27 -1.12 9.61
N THR A 87 3.75 0.06 9.95
CA THR A 87 4.41 0.97 10.90
C THR A 87 4.65 0.31 12.25
N SER A 88 3.63 -0.35 12.82
CA SER A 88 3.73 -0.94 14.16
C SER A 88 4.61 -2.18 14.24
N GLU A 89 4.82 -2.91 13.14
CA GLU A 89 5.63 -4.14 13.14
C GLU A 89 7.04 -3.87 12.62
N VAL A 90 7.13 -3.20 11.48
CA VAL A 90 8.39 -2.95 10.75
C VAL A 90 9.14 -1.77 11.35
N LEU A 91 8.45 -0.68 11.63
CA LEU A 91 9.03 0.57 12.15
C LEU A 91 8.81 0.76 13.67
N SER A 92 8.48 -0.33 14.38
CA SER A 92 8.21 -0.34 15.82
C SER A 92 9.25 0.38 16.68
N SER A 93 10.53 0.30 16.32
CA SER A 93 11.63 0.97 17.03
C SER A 93 11.58 2.50 16.98
N PHE A 94 10.80 3.05 16.04
CA PHE A 94 10.62 4.49 15.84
C PHE A 94 9.27 4.99 16.36
N GLY A 95 8.44 4.13 16.95
CA GLY A 95 7.09 4.51 17.38
C GLY A 95 7.10 5.75 18.29
N SER A 96 6.18 6.68 18.02
CA SER A 96 6.03 7.90 18.80
C SER A 96 4.98 7.74 19.92
N THR A 97 5.21 8.41 21.05
CA THR A 97 4.18 8.61 22.09
C THR A 97 3.47 9.96 21.95
N THR A 98 3.88 10.78 20.98
CA THR A 98 3.33 12.11 20.71
C THR A 98 2.01 11.97 19.94
N PRO A 99 0.88 12.51 20.44
CA PRO A 99 -0.40 12.41 19.75
C PRO A 99 -0.33 12.98 18.33
N GLY A 100 -0.79 12.19 17.34
CA GLY A 100 -0.80 12.57 15.94
C GLY A 100 0.51 12.31 15.17
N ILE A 101 1.52 11.75 15.84
CA ILE A 101 2.78 11.31 15.22
C ILE A 101 2.83 9.79 15.23
N ASP A 102 3.21 9.21 14.10
CA ASP A 102 3.35 7.75 13.98
C ASP A 102 4.75 7.32 14.39
N ILE A 103 5.77 8.02 13.88
CA ILE A 103 7.18 7.73 14.19
C ILE A 103 8.00 8.99 14.49
N GLU A 104 9.02 8.82 15.33
CA GLU A 104 10.07 9.80 15.59
C GLU A 104 11.43 9.19 15.27
N PHE A 105 12.26 9.89 14.51
CA PHE A 105 13.61 9.44 14.16
C PHE A 105 14.56 10.61 14.01
N THR A 106 15.87 10.33 14.06
CA THR A 106 16.88 11.30 13.65
C THR A 106 17.13 11.10 12.17
N ASP A 107 16.88 12.13 11.37
CA ASP A 107 17.19 12.11 9.94
C ASP A 107 18.70 11.89 9.76
N GLN A 108 19.03 10.91 8.93
CA GLN A 108 20.41 10.49 8.72
C GLN A 108 21.16 11.37 7.72
N VAL A 109 20.47 12.27 7.04
CA VAL A 109 21.02 13.24 6.08
C VAL A 109 21.33 14.55 6.78
N ASP A 110 20.36 15.15 7.49
CA ASP A 110 20.52 16.45 8.14
C ASP A 110 20.84 16.40 9.66
N GLY A 111 20.65 15.23 10.31
CA GLY A 111 20.92 15.02 11.73
C GLY A 111 19.86 15.55 12.69
N HIS A 112 18.75 16.10 12.18
CA HIS A 112 17.68 16.66 13.00
C HIS A 112 16.67 15.58 13.42
N LYS A 113 16.03 15.80 14.58
CA LYS A 113 14.96 14.90 15.03
C LYS A 113 13.67 15.24 14.29
N LYS A 114 13.12 14.28 13.55
CA LYS A 114 11.87 14.39 12.80
C LYS A 114 10.70 13.76 13.57
N TYR A 115 9.55 14.41 13.47
CA TYR A 115 8.25 13.98 13.97
C TYR A 115 7.38 13.71 12.75
N CYS A 116 7.17 12.44 12.45
CA CYS A 116 6.61 12.02 11.18
C CYS A 116 5.23 11.40 11.34
N GLN A 117 4.27 11.93 10.58
CA GLN A 117 3.01 11.24 10.33
C GLN A 117 3.13 10.44 9.02
N LEU A 118 2.84 9.15 9.06
CA LEU A 118 3.03 8.23 7.94
C LEU A 118 1.76 8.04 7.14
N LYS A 119 1.93 7.92 5.82
CA LYS A 119 0.87 7.60 4.86
C LYS A 119 1.39 6.58 3.86
N ALA A 120 0.50 5.73 3.35
CA ALA A 120 0.93 4.64 2.47
C ALA A 120 1.46 5.17 1.14
N GLY A 121 0.73 6.10 0.49
CA GLY A 121 1.03 6.49 -0.88
C GLY A 121 0.57 7.90 -1.25
N PRO A 122 0.80 8.30 -2.50
CA PRO A 122 0.69 9.70 -2.93
C PRO A 122 -0.76 10.20 -3.04
N ASN A 123 -1.75 9.31 -2.95
CA ASN A 123 -3.17 9.62 -3.07
C ASN A 123 -4.00 9.12 -1.87
N THR A 124 -3.40 8.99 -0.69
CA THR A 124 -4.02 8.33 0.47
C THR A 124 -4.58 9.29 1.53
N ILE A 125 -4.60 10.59 1.28
CA ILE A 125 -5.21 11.58 2.16
C ILE A 125 -6.31 12.35 1.45
N ASN A 126 -7.27 12.84 2.23
CA ASN A 126 -8.34 13.72 1.77
C ASN A 126 -8.24 15.12 2.42
N LYS A 127 -9.25 15.96 2.17
CA LYS A 127 -9.31 17.31 2.73
C LYS A 127 -9.30 17.34 4.27
N ASP A 128 -10.00 16.41 4.92
CA ASP A 128 -10.12 16.38 6.38
C ASP A 128 -8.81 15.88 7.02
N ASP A 129 -8.12 14.94 6.37
CA ASP A 129 -6.77 14.53 6.77
C ASP A 129 -5.80 15.73 6.80
N VAL A 130 -5.82 16.59 5.78
CA VAL A 130 -4.94 17.79 5.70
C VAL A 130 -5.10 18.67 6.94
N GLU A 131 -6.34 19.00 7.30
CA GLU A 131 -6.63 19.84 8.47
C GLU A 131 -6.24 19.13 9.78
N SER A 132 -6.45 17.80 9.86
CA SER A 132 -6.07 17.01 11.03
C SER A 132 -4.54 16.96 11.22
N ILE A 133 -3.78 16.69 10.16
CA ILE A 133 -2.31 16.67 10.17
C ILE A 133 -1.78 18.04 10.62
N HIS A 134 -2.26 19.11 9.98
CA HIS A 134 -1.88 20.47 10.35
C HIS A 134 -2.20 20.78 11.82
N GLY A 135 -3.38 20.36 12.30
CA GLY A 135 -3.81 20.53 13.68
C GLY A 135 -2.89 19.82 14.69
N HIS A 136 -2.50 18.57 14.41
CA HIS A 136 -1.57 17.81 15.25
C HIS A 136 -0.19 18.49 15.30
N PHE A 137 0.37 18.85 14.14
CA PHE A 137 1.68 19.51 14.07
C PHE A 137 1.67 20.86 14.79
N GLY A 138 0.60 21.65 14.62
CA GLY A 138 0.42 22.90 15.35
C GLY A 138 0.32 22.70 16.87
N ALA A 139 -0.29 21.62 17.34
CA ALA A 139 -0.35 21.30 18.77
C ALA A 139 1.04 20.98 19.33
N ILE A 140 1.85 20.23 18.58
CA ILE A 140 3.23 19.90 18.96
C ILE A 140 4.07 21.17 19.05
N GLN A 141 4.02 22.05 18.05
CA GLN A 141 4.75 23.32 18.07
C GLN A 141 4.36 24.19 19.28
N ARG A 142 3.07 24.24 19.64
CA ARG A 142 2.61 24.97 20.83
C ARG A 142 3.16 24.36 22.10
N LEU A 143 3.09 23.04 22.25
CA LEU A 143 3.61 22.33 23.41
C LEU A 143 5.13 22.49 23.55
N SER A 144 5.84 22.45 22.42
CA SER A 144 7.30 22.59 22.37
C SER A 144 7.73 23.96 22.92
N ARG A 145 7.05 25.05 22.49
CA ARG A 145 7.30 26.41 22.99
C ARG A 145 7.07 26.52 24.50
N THR A 146 5.99 25.93 25.02
CA THR A 146 5.68 25.91 26.46
C THR A 146 6.76 25.21 27.27
N ASN A 147 7.36 24.16 26.74
CA ASN A 147 8.42 23.38 27.40
C ASN A 147 9.84 23.86 27.08
N ASN A 148 9.99 25.02 26.43
CA ASN A 148 11.27 25.58 25.99
C ASN A 148 12.10 24.63 25.09
N LEU A 149 11.41 23.72 24.38
CA LEU A 149 11.96 22.83 23.36
C LEU A 149 11.53 23.40 22.00
N ARG A 150 12.41 24.05 21.25
CA ARG A 150 12.02 24.64 19.96
C ARG A 150 12.06 23.54 18.89
N ILE A 151 10.88 23.13 18.39
CA ILE A 151 10.74 22.22 17.25
C ILE A 151 10.39 23.07 16.01
N PRO A 152 11.28 23.15 15.01
CA PRO A 152 11.02 23.78 13.71
C PRO A 152 9.84 23.13 12.95
N SER A 153 9.21 23.87 12.03
CA SER A 153 8.18 23.29 11.15
C SER A 153 8.77 22.22 10.23
N ASP A 154 10.00 22.43 9.75
CA ASP A 154 10.72 21.52 8.86
C ASP A 154 11.05 20.15 9.50
N ASP A 155 10.90 20.04 10.82
CA ASP A 155 11.06 18.79 11.57
C ASP A 155 9.72 18.05 11.79
N LEU A 156 8.59 18.66 11.40
CA LEU A 156 7.25 18.07 11.44
C LEU A 156 6.86 17.67 10.01
N ILE A 157 7.08 16.40 9.68
CA ILE A 157 7.04 15.93 8.29
C ILE A 157 5.91 14.94 8.07
N VAL A 158 5.48 14.83 6.83
CA VAL A 158 4.64 13.72 6.37
C VAL A 158 5.49 12.77 5.53
N GLY A 159 5.61 11.53 5.98
CA GLY A 159 6.33 10.48 5.27
C GLY A 159 5.37 9.63 4.44
N VAL A 160 5.64 9.51 3.14
CA VAL A 160 4.85 8.70 2.20
C VAL A 160 5.69 7.51 1.76
N LEU A 161 5.23 6.28 2.03
CA LEU A 161 6.09 5.08 1.93
C LEU A 161 6.52 4.70 0.50
N TYR A 162 5.68 4.99 -0.51
CA TYR A 162 5.97 4.71 -1.92
C TYR A 162 5.45 5.82 -2.85
N GLY A 163 5.96 5.83 -4.08
CA GLY A 163 5.62 6.80 -5.13
C GLY A 163 6.71 7.84 -5.34
N GLU A 164 6.45 8.81 -6.21
CA GLU A 164 7.31 9.96 -6.43
C GLU A 164 6.61 11.26 -6.03
N HIS A 165 7.39 12.32 -5.80
CA HIS A 165 6.82 13.64 -5.43
C HIS A 165 5.85 14.16 -6.50
N SER A 166 6.12 13.91 -7.78
CA SER A 166 5.24 14.27 -8.90
C SER A 166 3.89 13.58 -8.90
N ASP A 167 3.75 12.46 -8.19
CA ASP A 167 2.49 11.71 -8.09
C ASP A 167 1.58 12.22 -6.96
N LEU A 168 2.12 13.09 -6.09
CA LEU A 168 1.41 13.59 -4.91
C LEU A 168 0.12 14.30 -5.31
N SER A 169 -0.97 13.89 -4.65
CA SER A 169 -2.25 14.57 -4.80
C SER A 169 -2.15 16.04 -4.36
N GLY A 170 -3.06 16.87 -4.89
CA GLY A 170 -3.17 18.27 -4.47
C GLY A 170 -3.41 18.47 -2.96
N HIS A 171 -3.84 17.43 -2.23
CA HIS A 171 -3.95 17.47 -0.78
C HIS A 171 -2.59 17.50 -0.08
N TYR A 172 -1.59 16.74 -0.57
CA TYR A 172 -0.23 16.79 -0.03
C TYR A 172 0.45 18.11 -0.40
N LEU A 173 0.30 18.56 -1.65
CA LEU A 173 0.84 19.84 -2.08
C LEU A 173 0.29 21.00 -1.24
N ARG A 174 -0.93 20.88 -0.71
CA ARG A 174 -1.49 21.87 0.21
C ARG A 174 -0.78 21.88 1.56
N LEU A 175 -0.34 20.73 2.07
CA LEU A 175 0.45 20.66 3.31
C LEU A 175 1.78 21.40 3.15
N GLU A 176 2.44 21.23 2.00
CA GLU A 176 3.70 21.93 1.72
C GLU A 176 3.48 23.43 1.48
N ASN A 177 2.55 23.80 0.59
CA ASN A 177 2.42 25.17 0.11
C ASN A 177 1.63 26.10 1.04
N ASP A 178 0.60 25.60 1.72
CA ASP A 178 -0.26 26.44 2.57
C ASP A 178 0.18 26.42 4.05
N TYR A 179 0.83 25.33 4.47
CA TYR A 179 1.12 25.07 5.89
C TYR A 179 2.60 24.85 6.21
N ASP A 180 3.49 24.89 5.22
CA ASP A 180 4.93 24.70 5.37
C ASP A 180 5.29 23.38 6.10
N HIS A 181 4.54 22.31 5.82
CA HIS A 181 4.79 20.97 6.34
C HIS A 181 5.43 20.11 5.24
N PRO A 182 6.72 19.74 5.35
CA PRO A 182 7.39 18.96 4.31
C PRO A 182 6.75 17.59 4.08
N VAL A 183 6.61 17.19 2.82
CA VAL A 183 6.16 15.85 2.43
C VAL A 183 7.31 15.11 1.76
N ILE A 184 7.82 14.07 2.43
CA ILE A 184 8.94 13.27 1.93
C ILE A 184 8.39 11.93 1.42
N VAL A 185 8.72 11.55 0.19
CA VAL A 185 8.04 10.47 -0.53
C VAL A 185 9.01 9.39 -1.01
N GLY A 186 8.61 8.13 -0.88
CA GLY A 186 9.28 6.98 -1.48
C GLY A 186 10.75 6.93 -1.10
N ASN A 187 11.62 6.88 -2.10
CA ASN A 187 13.07 6.77 -1.91
C ASN A 187 13.62 7.83 -0.96
N ASP A 188 13.17 9.09 -1.09
CA ASP A 188 13.69 10.19 -0.27
C ASP A 188 13.34 10.00 1.21
N PHE A 189 12.13 9.50 1.51
CA PHE A 189 11.72 9.22 2.88
C PHE A 189 12.60 8.13 3.50
N TRP A 190 12.83 7.05 2.76
CA TRP A 190 13.66 5.95 3.23
C TRP A 190 15.13 6.35 3.36
N HIS A 191 15.62 7.22 2.48
CA HIS A 191 16.97 7.78 2.57
C HIS A 191 17.11 8.67 3.81
N CYS A 192 16.14 9.55 4.10
CA CYS A 192 16.10 10.33 5.35
C CYS A 192 16.10 9.42 6.60
N LEU A 193 15.31 8.35 6.58
CA LEU A 193 15.17 7.45 7.72
C LEU A 193 16.44 6.61 7.97
N THR A 194 17.09 6.12 6.90
CA THR A 194 18.14 5.09 7.00
C THR A 194 19.55 5.62 6.73
N GLY A 195 19.66 6.71 5.96
CA GLY A 195 20.91 7.27 5.44
C GLY A 195 21.47 6.50 4.25
N ASP A 196 20.65 5.67 3.62
CA ASP A 196 21.02 4.81 2.50
C ASP A 196 20.10 5.08 1.32
N ASP A 197 20.68 5.56 0.23
CA ASP A 197 20.00 5.92 -1.01
C ASP A 197 19.54 4.70 -1.82
N THR A 198 20.03 3.51 -1.48
CA THR A 198 19.64 2.24 -2.11
C THR A 198 18.62 1.44 -1.29
N PHE A 199 18.36 1.82 -0.04
CA PHE A 199 17.49 1.07 0.87
C PHE A 199 16.08 0.83 0.32
N TYR A 200 15.50 1.82 -0.38
CA TYR A 200 14.18 1.65 -0.97
C TYR A 200 14.15 0.55 -2.04
N HIS A 201 15.23 0.43 -2.82
CA HIS A 201 15.37 -0.65 -3.80
C HIS A 201 15.53 -2.02 -3.12
N ASP A 202 16.31 -2.07 -2.04
CA ASP A 202 16.46 -3.29 -1.23
C ASP A 202 15.15 -3.72 -0.59
N LEU A 203 14.34 -2.76 -0.14
CA LEU A 203 13.00 -3.02 0.41
C LEU A 203 12.08 -3.64 -0.65
N ILE A 204 12.08 -3.11 -1.88
CA ILE A 204 11.35 -3.69 -3.01
C ILE A 204 11.86 -5.10 -3.31
N ALA A 205 13.18 -5.30 -3.35
CA ALA A 205 13.78 -6.60 -3.62
C ALA A 205 13.43 -7.65 -2.55
N ALA A 206 13.41 -7.25 -1.27
CA ALA A 206 13.02 -8.11 -0.15
C ALA A 206 11.56 -8.59 -0.30
N ILE A 207 10.67 -7.71 -0.74
CA ILE A 207 9.26 -8.04 -1.03
C ILE A 207 9.15 -8.99 -2.24
N VAL A 208 9.91 -8.76 -3.31
CA VAL A 208 9.92 -9.64 -4.50
C VAL A 208 10.33 -11.06 -4.16
N GLN A 209 11.30 -11.25 -3.26
CA GLN A 209 11.70 -12.59 -2.79
C GLN A 209 10.56 -13.34 -2.06
N VAL A 210 9.57 -12.63 -1.50
CA VAL A 210 8.36 -13.27 -0.93
C VAL A 210 7.47 -13.78 -2.06
N ALA A 211 7.32 -13.01 -3.12
CA ALA A 211 6.46 -13.36 -4.25
C ALA A 211 6.92 -14.64 -4.96
N GLU A 212 8.23 -14.89 -5.05
CA GLU A 212 8.77 -16.14 -5.62
C GLU A 212 8.38 -17.39 -4.82
N LYS A 213 8.10 -17.24 -3.52
CA LYS A 213 7.67 -18.35 -2.64
C LYS A 213 6.17 -18.57 -2.67
N ALA A 214 5.40 -17.56 -3.06
CA ALA A 214 3.96 -17.65 -3.20
C ALA A 214 3.65 -18.29 -4.56
N ASP A 215 3.13 -19.53 -4.57
CA ASP A 215 2.64 -20.23 -5.78
C ASP A 215 1.32 -19.59 -6.30
N GLY A 216 1.31 -18.27 -6.45
CA GLY A 216 0.14 -17.46 -6.75
C GLY A 216 -0.41 -17.76 -8.14
N LYS A 217 0.45 -18.11 -9.10
CA LYS A 217 0.04 -18.52 -10.45
C LYS A 217 -0.90 -19.72 -10.39
N ARG A 218 -0.50 -20.78 -9.68
CA ARG A 218 -1.33 -21.99 -9.57
C ARG A 218 -2.62 -21.71 -8.83
N VAL A 219 -2.59 -20.92 -7.76
CA VAL A 219 -3.82 -20.52 -7.03
C VAL A 219 -4.80 -19.80 -7.95
N ILE A 220 -4.33 -18.90 -8.81
CA ILE A 220 -5.17 -18.19 -9.78
C ILE A 220 -5.72 -19.15 -10.83
N GLU A 221 -4.88 -20.03 -11.39
CA GLU A 221 -5.30 -21.02 -12.39
C GLU A 221 -6.36 -21.98 -11.83
N ASP A 222 -6.14 -22.54 -10.65
CA ASP A 222 -7.08 -23.42 -9.95
C ASP A 222 -8.42 -22.70 -9.70
N THR A 223 -8.36 -21.41 -9.30
CA THR A 223 -9.55 -20.60 -9.06
C THR A 223 -10.33 -20.33 -10.33
N ILE A 224 -9.65 -20.02 -11.44
CA ILE A 224 -10.28 -19.78 -12.75
C ILE A 224 -10.97 -21.05 -13.23
N GLN A 225 -10.32 -22.21 -13.12
CA GLN A 225 -10.90 -23.49 -13.54
C GLN A 225 -12.14 -23.85 -12.70
N ALA A 226 -12.06 -23.68 -11.37
CA ALA A 226 -13.20 -23.91 -10.48
C ALA A 226 -14.37 -22.97 -10.77
N LEU A 227 -14.11 -21.66 -10.96
CA LEU A 227 -15.14 -20.68 -11.29
C LEU A 227 -15.78 -20.97 -12.66
N ALA A 228 -14.99 -21.33 -13.67
CA ALA A 228 -15.45 -21.65 -15.01
C ALA A 228 -16.39 -22.86 -15.05
N ALA A 229 -16.22 -23.82 -14.13
CA ALA A 229 -17.04 -25.02 -14.02
C ALA A 229 -18.42 -24.76 -13.36
N THR A 230 -18.68 -23.55 -12.86
CA THR A 230 -19.96 -23.23 -12.21
C THR A 230 -21.08 -23.04 -13.23
N ASP A 231 -22.29 -23.49 -12.88
CA ASP A 231 -23.48 -23.36 -13.74
C ASP A 231 -23.73 -21.91 -14.17
N ARG A 232 -23.47 -20.94 -13.28
CA ARG A 232 -23.67 -19.52 -13.55
C ARG A 232 -22.80 -19.02 -14.70
N ILE A 233 -21.54 -19.42 -14.74
CA ILE A 233 -20.59 -19.00 -15.78
C ILE A 233 -20.84 -19.76 -17.09
N ILE A 234 -21.17 -21.04 -17.00
CA ILE A 234 -21.56 -21.85 -18.17
C ILE A 234 -22.78 -21.24 -18.87
N GLN A 235 -23.81 -20.87 -18.09
CA GLN A 235 -25.01 -20.21 -18.63
C GLN A 235 -24.68 -18.86 -19.28
N LEU A 236 -23.78 -18.07 -18.66
CA LEU A 236 -23.36 -16.77 -19.20
C LEU A 236 -22.68 -16.93 -20.56
N SER A 237 -21.81 -17.93 -20.70
CA SER A 237 -21.14 -18.26 -21.96
C SER A 237 -22.14 -18.64 -23.04
N ALA A 238 -23.11 -19.50 -22.71
CA ALA A 238 -24.13 -19.96 -23.64
C ALA A 238 -25.03 -18.82 -24.17
N LEU A 239 -25.26 -17.76 -23.38
CA LEU A 239 -26.02 -16.57 -23.82
C LEU A 239 -25.31 -15.78 -24.94
N SER A 240 -23.98 -15.84 -24.99
CA SER A 240 -23.17 -15.08 -25.95
C SER A 240 -22.95 -15.78 -27.30
N GLN A 241 -23.39 -17.04 -27.42
CA GLN A 241 -23.22 -17.88 -28.62
C GLN A 241 -24.52 -18.05 -29.42
N ARG A 242 -25.59 -17.33 -29.06
CA ARG A 242 -26.86 -17.27 -29.80
C ARG A 242 -26.91 -16.02 -30.65
#